data_AF-A0A968B6G6-F1
#
_entry.id   AF-A0A968B6G6-F1
#
_cell.length_a   1.000
_cell.length_b   1.000
_cell.length_c   1.000
_cell.angle_alpha   90.00
_cell.angle_beta   90.00
_cell.angle_gamma   90.00
#
_symmetry.space_group_name_H-M   'P 1'
#
loop_
_entity.id
_entity.type
_entity.pdbx_description
1 polymer ?
#
loop_
_entity_poly.entity_id
_entity_poly.type
_entity_poly.pdbx_seq_one_letter_code
_entity_poly.pdbx_strand_id
1 'polypeptide(L)'
;MRHKINFLGLFLIVMCCTTQGYSQQAFTELTEFAGIVHNHSGFMYGAGVACGDFNDDGYLDLYIPTARGQANRLYLNDGDLTFTESASSAGVGDSDSEGLGAVCGDVDNDGDLDLYVVNYFDANSLFLNNGDGTFSAASASAGVDDDGPGTSASLLH
;
A
#
# COMPACT_ATOMS: atom_id res chain seq x y z
N MET A 1 -65.25 -39.31 -26.51
CA MET A 1 -63.97 -38.73 -26.94
C MET A 1 -62.84 -39.72 -26.68
N ARG A 2 -62.19 -40.19 -27.76
CA ARG A 2 -60.79 -40.65 -27.98
C ARG A 2 -59.96 -41.00 -26.72
N HIS A 3 -59.59 -42.27 -26.50
CA HIS A 3 -58.43 -43.05 -27.02
C HIS A 3 -57.13 -42.95 -26.18
N LYS A 4 -56.87 -44.04 -25.42
CA LYS A 4 -55.74 -45.00 -25.53
C LYS A 4 -54.25 -44.55 -25.34
N ILE A 5 -53.56 -45.37 -24.51
CA ILE A 5 -52.18 -45.94 -24.63
C ILE A 5 -51.09 -45.45 -23.64
N ASN A 6 -50.44 -46.48 -23.05
CA ASN A 6 -49.29 -46.51 -22.13
C ASN A 6 -48.01 -45.85 -22.67
N PHE A 7 -47.13 -45.39 -21.77
CA PHE A 7 -45.70 -45.23 -22.07
C PHE A 7 -44.81 -45.67 -20.89
N LEU A 8 -43.91 -46.61 -21.20
CA LEU A 8 -42.76 -47.00 -20.39
C LEU A 8 -41.63 -46.00 -20.72
N GLY A 9 -41.06 -45.33 -19.71
CA GLY A 9 -40.05 -44.28 -19.91
C GLY A 9 -38.85 -44.45 -18.97
N LEU A 10 -37.79 -45.04 -19.53
CA LEU A 10 -36.43 -45.13 -19.01
C LEU A 10 -35.89 -43.73 -18.66
N PHE A 11 -35.58 -43.45 -17.38
CA PHE A 11 -34.88 -42.22 -16.98
C PHE A 11 -33.38 -42.49 -16.85
N LEU A 12 -32.66 -42.09 -17.89
CA LEU A 12 -31.22 -41.93 -17.92
C LEU A 12 -30.86 -40.72 -17.02
N ILE A 13 -30.23 -40.95 -15.88
CA ILE A 13 -29.63 -39.87 -15.09
C ILE A 13 -28.36 -39.45 -15.85
N VAL A 14 -28.49 -38.46 -16.72
CA VAL A 14 -27.35 -37.72 -17.26
C VAL A 14 -26.78 -36.92 -16.09
N MET A 15 -25.62 -37.36 -15.59
CA MET A 15 -24.77 -36.56 -14.71
C MET A 15 -24.31 -35.35 -15.52
N CYS A 16 -25.08 -34.25 -15.45
CA CYS A 16 -24.64 -32.95 -15.91
C CYS A 16 -23.56 -32.50 -14.95
N CYS A 17 -22.30 -32.81 -15.28
CA CYS A 17 -21.15 -32.18 -14.67
C CYS A 17 -21.23 -30.69 -15.02
N THR A 18 -21.82 -29.89 -14.14
CA THR A 18 -21.64 -28.45 -14.21
C THR A 18 -20.19 -28.18 -13.87
N THR A 19 -19.38 -27.89 -14.88
CA THR A 19 -18.09 -27.25 -14.67
C THR A 19 -18.38 -25.95 -13.92
N GLN A 20 -18.11 -25.94 -12.61
CA GLN A 20 -18.01 -24.70 -11.86
C GLN A 20 -16.85 -23.94 -12.49
N GLY A 21 -17.17 -22.97 -13.34
CA GLY A 21 -16.17 -22.07 -13.92
C GLY A 21 -15.58 -21.25 -12.79
N TYR A 22 -14.37 -21.60 -12.36
CA TYR A 22 -13.55 -20.69 -11.58
C TYR A 22 -13.19 -19.54 -12.51
N SER A 23 -13.77 -18.35 -12.33
CA SER A 23 -13.24 -17.14 -12.97
C SER A 23 -11.85 -16.93 -12.37
N GLN A 24 -10.81 -17.17 -13.16
CA GLN A 24 -9.45 -16.86 -12.74
C GLN A 24 -9.38 -15.35 -12.58
N GLN A 25 -9.22 -14.87 -11.34
CA GLN A 25 -8.91 -13.47 -11.09
C GLN A 25 -7.56 -13.20 -11.74
N ALA A 26 -7.57 -12.44 -12.83
CA ALA A 26 -6.36 -12.06 -13.54
C ALA A 26 -5.81 -10.78 -12.92
N PHE A 27 -4.51 -10.78 -12.65
CA PHE A 27 -3.79 -9.56 -12.27
C PHE A 27 -3.25 -8.90 -13.54
N THR A 28 -3.43 -7.59 -13.65
CA THR A 28 -2.89 -6.79 -14.75
C THR A 28 -1.82 -5.88 -14.19
N GLU A 29 -0.64 -5.89 -14.80
CA GLU A 29 0.42 -4.94 -14.49
C GLU A 29 0.05 -3.56 -15.02
N LEU A 30 -0.01 -2.56 -14.14
CA LEU A 30 -0.38 -1.18 -14.46
C LEU A 30 0.70 -0.17 -14.09
N THR A 31 1.88 -0.62 -13.64
CA THR A 31 2.95 0.22 -13.08
C THR A 31 3.31 1.44 -13.93
N GLU A 32 3.51 1.22 -15.24
CA GLU A 32 3.85 2.30 -16.17
C GLU A 32 2.67 3.25 -16.42
N PHE A 33 1.46 2.70 -16.56
CA PHE A 33 0.24 3.50 -16.72
C PHE A 33 -0.04 4.36 -15.50
N ALA A 34 0.15 3.79 -14.30
CA ALA A 34 -0.12 4.44 -13.03
C ALA A 34 0.93 5.48 -12.63
N GLY A 35 2.04 5.60 -13.36
CA GLY A 35 3.13 6.52 -13.00
C GLY A 35 3.99 6.06 -11.82
N ILE A 36 3.75 4.87 -11.26
CA ILE A 36 4.52 4.29 -10.15
C ILE A 36 5.78 3.59 -10.69
N VAL A 37 6.57 4.31 -11.49
CA VAL A 37 7.78 3.77 -12.11
C VAL A 37 8.99 4.09 -11.22
N HIS A 38 9.41 3.12 -10.41
CA HIS A 38 10.64 3.23 -9.62
C HIS A 38 11.42 1.92 -9.64
N ASN A 39 12.71 2.01 -9.91
CA ASN A 39 13.60 0.86 -9.94
C ASN A 39 14.45 0.85 -8.67
N HIS A 40 14.22 -0.11 -7.78
CA HIS A 40 15.16 -0.39 -6.70
C HIS A 40 16.45 -0.95 -7.29
N SER A 41 17.54 -0.17 -7.24
CA SER A 41 18.86 -0.66 -7.62
C SER A 41 19.48 -1.44 -6.46
N GLY A 42 19.78 -2.74 -6.63
CA GLY A 42 20.65 -3.52 -5.72
C GLY A 42 20.02 -4.75 -5.05
N PHE A 43 20.76 -5.34 -4.10
CA PHE A 43 20.40 -6.54 -3.32
C PHE A 43 19.48 -6.22 -2.11
N MET A 44 18.39 -5.48 -2.32
CA MET A 44 17.72 -4.80 -1.19
C MET A 44 16.37 -5.43 -0.86
N TYR A 45 16.10 -5.52 0.45
CA TYR A 45 14.95 -6.20 1.04
C TYR A 45 13.68 -5.38 0.82
N GLY A 46 12.53 -6.05 0.74
CA GLY A 46 11.25 -5.37 0.51
C GLY A 46 11.03 -4.30 1.56
N ALA A 47 10.95 -3.05 1.13
CA ALA A 47 10.56 -1.95 1.97
C ALA A 47 9.03 -1.99 2.08
N GLY A 48 8.50 -1.96 3.30
CA GLY A 48 7.05 -1.97 3.53
C GLY A 48 6.33 -0.84 2.78
N VAL A 49 5.00 -0.83 2.84
CA VAL A 49 4.18 0.24 2.29
C VAL A 49 3.23 0.73 3.38
N ALA A 50 3.11 2.04 3.53
CA ALA A 50 2.01 2.66 4.26
C ALA A 50 1.00 3.20 3.25
N CYS A 51 -0.28 3.01 3.53
CA CYS A 51 -1.38 3.51 2.70
C CYS A 51 -2.29 4.37 3.56
N GLY A 52 -2.54 5.60 3.14
CA GLY A 52 -3.36 6.58 3.85
C GLY A 52 -3.78 7.70 2.90
N ASP A 53 -4.77 8.50 3.27
CA ASP A 53 -5.08 9.76 2.59
C ASP A 53 -4.19 10.82 3.26
N PHE A 54 -3.05 11.15 2.64
CA PHE A 54 -2.02 12.00 3.27
C PHE A 54 -2.21 13.48 2.95
N ASN A 55 -3.06 13.80 1.98
CA ASN A 55 -3.34 15.16 1.52
C ASN A 55 -4.83 15.56 1.66
N ASP A 56 -5.64 14.73 2.33
CA ASP A 56 -7.06 14.95 2.63
C ASP A 56 -7.94 15.18 1.37
N ASP A 57 -7.57 14.55 0.25
CA ASP A 57 -8.31 14.67 -1.00
C ASP A 57 -9.38 13.57 -1.21
N GLY A 58 -9.43 12.60 -0.29
CA GLY A 58 -10.36 11.47 -0.29
C GLY A 58 -9.87 10.27 -1.09
N TYR A 59 -8.66 10.29 -1.64
CA TYR A 59 -8.04 9.17 -2.32
C TYR A 59 -6.95 8.51 -1.45
N LEU A 60 -6.76 7.21 -1.64
CA LEU A 60 -5.74 6.45 -0.91
C LEU A 60 -4.40 6.61 -1.61
N ASP A 61 -3.42 7.16 -0.90
CA ASP A 61 -2.05 7.38 -1.32
C ASP A 61 -1.12 6.25 -0.85
N LEU A 62 0.11 6.26 -1.35
CA LEU A 62 1.14 5.28 -1.00
C LEU A 62 2.43 5.96 -0.54
N TYR A 63 2.91 5.58 0.64
CA TYR A 63 4.27 5.89 1.08
C TYR A 63 5.13 4.62 1.06
N ILE A 64 6.27 4.70 0.39
CA ILE A 64 7.18 3.59 0.17
C ILE A 64 8.58 4.00 0.66
N PRO A 65 9.02 3.53 1.85
CA PRO A 65 10.41 3.59 2.23
C PRO A 65 11.30 2.94 1.17
N THR A 66 12.54 3.38 1.07
CA THR A 66 13.47 2.84 0.09
C THR A 66 14.83 2.56 0.73
N ALA A 67 15.69 1.97 -0.09
CA ALA A 67 17.07 1.70 0.24
C ALA A 67 17.89 2.96 0.49
N ARG A 68 18.93 2.85 1.32
CA ARG A 68 19.96 3.88 1.45
C ARG A 68 20.52 4.28 0.07
N GLY A 69 20.60 5.58 -0.17
CA GLY A 69 21.00 6.19 -1.44
C GLY A 69 19.86 6.37 -2.44
N GLN A 70 18.64 5.97 -2.09
CA GLN A 70 17.41 6.28 -2.82
C GLN A 70 16.49 7.04 -1.89
N ALA A 71 15.82 8.08 -2.39
CA ALA A 71 14.83 8.79 -1.60
C ALA A 71 13.57 7.94 -1.45
N ASN A 72 13.02 7.91 -0.24
CA ASN A 72 11.67 7.41 0.03
C ASN A 72 10.65 8.07 -0.93
N ARG A 73 9.56 7.35 -1.22
CA ARG A 73 8.53 7.79 -2.17
C ARG A 73 7.22 8.05 -1.46
N LEU A 74 6.54 9.10 -1.90
CA LEU A 74 5.15 9.41 -1.57
C LEU A 74 4.44 9.59 -2.91
N TYR A 75 3.54 8.68 -3.22
CA TYR A 75 2.72 8.70 -4.43
C TYR A 75 1.31 9.15 -4.04
N LEU A 76 0.95 10.37 -4.40
CA LEU A 76 -0.39 10.91 -4.23
C LEU A 76 -1.28 10.39 -5.35
N ASN A 77 -2.48 9.92 -5.02
CA ASN A 77 -3.40 9.31 -5.98
C ASN A 77 -4.26 10.38 -6.65
N ASP A 78 -4.12 10.50 -7.97
CA ASP A 78 -4.83 11.54 -8.74
C ASP A 78 -6.33 11.19 -9.00
N GLY A 79 -6.82 10.07 -8.44
CA GLY A 79 -8.21 9.62 -8.51
C GLY A 79 -8.59 8.91 -9.81
N ASP A 80 -7.66 8.78 -10.76
CA ASP A 80 -7.86 8.17 -12.08
C ASP A 80 -6.92 6.97 -12.34
N LEU A 81 -6.43 6.36 -11.26
CA LEU A 81 -5.41 5.29 -11.23
C LEU A 81 -3.99 5.76 -11.62
N THR A 82 -3.78 7.07 -11.81
CA THR A 82 -2.44 7.66 -11.90
C THR A 82 -2.02 8.23 -10.55
N PHE A 83 -0.70 8.39 -10.39
CA PHE A 83 -0.11 8.88 -9.17
C PHE A 83 0.97 9.93 -9.44
N THR A 84 1.04 10.92 -8.55
CA THR A 84 2.05 11.97 -8.55
C THR A 84 3.06 11.75 -7.43
N GLU A 85 4.34 11.57 -7.78
CA GLU A 85 5.44 11.45 -6.81
C GLU A 85 5.74 12.81 -6.17
N SER A 86 5.68 12.88 -4.83
CA SER A 86 5.69 14.12 -4.06
C SER A 86 6.59 14.08 -2.82
N ALA A 87 7.43 13.05 -2.61
CA ALA A 87 8.15 12.88 -1.34
C ALA A 87 9.07 14.04 -0.99
N SER A 88 9.80 14.56 -1.99
CA SER A 88 10.73 15.68 -1.81
C SER A 88 10.00 16.96 -1.42
N SER A 89 8.91 17.29 -2.11
CA SER A 89 8.09 18.47 -1.81
C SER A 89 7.34 18.35 -0.48
N ALA A 90 6.94 17.13 -0.11
CA ALA A 90 6.25 16.85 1.15
C ALA A 90 7.22 16.75 2.36
N GLY A 91 8.54 16.72 2.14
CA GLY A 91 9.54 16.66 3.23
C GLY A 91 9.82 15.26 3.77
N VAL A 92 9.39 14.21 3.08
CA VAL A 92 9.50 12.79 3.52
C VAL A 92 10.42 11.94 2.65
N GLY A 93 11.11 12.55 1.68
CA GLY A 93 12.03 11.92 0.74
C GLY A 93 13.44 11.68 1.29
N ASP A 94 13.56 11.10 2.49
CA ASP A 94 14.86 10.72 3.07
C ASP A 94 15.58 9.71 2.17
N SER A 95 16.85 9.98 1.87
CA SER A 95 17.72 9.12 1.09
C SER A 95 18.93 8.57 1.85
N ASP A 96 19.14 9.02 3.09
CA ASP A 96 20.33 8.68 3.86
C ASP A 96 20.14 7.41 4.70
N SER A 97 18.88 7.03 4.94
CA SER A 97 18.48 5.85 5.71
C SER A 97 18.06 4.67 4.84
N GLU A 98 18.13 3.46 5.40
CA GLU A 98 17.58 2.25 4.79
C GLU A 98 16.25 1.88 5.46
N GLY A 99 15.14 2.29 4.86
CA GLY A 99 13.80 2.03 5.38
C GLY A 99 13.32 0.62 5.07
N LEU A 100 12.87 -0.10 6.10
CA LEU A 100 12.37 -1.48 5.97
C LEU A 100 10.86 -1.60 6.16
N GLY A 101 10.25 -0.65 6.87
CA GLY A 101 8.80 -0.65 7.12
C GLY A 101 8.30 0.75 7.36
N ALA A 102 7.04 0.98 7.01
CA ALA A 102 6.34 2.21 7.30
C ALA A 102 4.93 1.89 7.78
N VAL A 103 4.40 2.75 8.64
CA VAL A 103 2.99 2.76 9.08
C VAL A 103 2.53 4.21 9.07
N CYS A 104 1.23 4.40 8.98
CA CYS A 104 0.62 5.69 9.23
C CYS A 104 -0.49 5.62 10.28
N GLY A 105 -0.78 6.78 10.87
CA GLY A 105 -1.88 7.00 11.80
C GLY A 105 -1.75 8.36 12.47
N ASP A 106 -2.86 8.89 12.96
CA ASP A 106 -2.91 10.17 13.68
C ASP A 106 -2.35 10.00 15.10
N VAL A 107 -1.07 10.34 15.31
CA VAL A 107 -0.37 10.10 16.59
C VAL A 107 -0.41 11.28 17.54
N ASP A 108 -0.67 12.49 17.03
CA ASP A 108 -0.79 13.70 17.85
C ASP A 108 -2.24 14.19 18.03
N ASN A 109 -3.20 13.50 17.41
CA ASN A 109 -4.65 13.71 17.52
C ASN A 109 -5.08 15.06 16.95
N ASP A 110 -4.47 15.48 15.83
CA ASP A 110 -4.88 16.67 15.08
C ASP A 110 -5.86 16.35 13.93
N GLY A 111 -5.99 15.07 13.58
CA GLY A 111 -6.90 14.57 12.56
C GLY A 111 -6.21 14.19 11.25
N ASP A 112 -4.92 14.48 11.11
CA ASP A 112 -4.13 14.21 9.90
C ASP A 112 -3.30 12.91 10.09
N LEU A 113 -3.09 12.15 9.01
CA LEU A 113 -2.31 10.90 9.11
C LEU A 113 -0.81 11.17 9.15
N ASP A 114 -0.18 10.85 10.28
CA ASP A 114 1.28 10.89 10.46
C ASP A 114 1.96 9.63 9.89
N LEU A 115 3.28 9.70 9.72
CA LEU A 115 4.11 8.62 9.17
C LEU A 115 5.19 8.20 10.17
N TYR A 116 5.29 6.89 10.43
CA TYR A 116 6.40 6.29 11.16
C TYR A 116 7.15 5.29 10.29
N VAL A 117 8.47 5.45 10.18
CA VAL A 117 9.36 4.64 9.34
C VAL A 117 10.41 3.99 10.21
N VAL A 118 10.55 2.67 10.08
CA VAL A 118 11.62 1.91 10.72
C VAL A 118 12.79 1.71 9.79
N ASN A 119 13.98 2.04 10.29
CA ASN A 119 15.23 2.02 9.55
C ASN A 119 16.15 0.91 10.07
N TYR A 120 16.96 0.31 9.19
CA TYR A 120 17.78 -0.84 9.56
C TYR A 120 19.10 -0.49 10.24
N PHE A 121 19.75 0.61 9.84
CA PHE A 121 21.07 1.01 10.35
C PHE A 121 21.12 2.47 10.78
N ASP A 122 19.97 3.12 10.87
CA ASP A 122 19.83 4.54 11.21
C ASP A 122 18.64 4.69 12.16
N ALA A 123 18.54 5.86 12.79
CA ALA A 123 17.43 6.18 13.69
C ALA A 123 16.08 6.08 12.97
N ASN A 124 15.05 5.57 13.66
CA ASN A 124 13.69 5.55 13.11
C ASN A 124 13.15 6.98 12.89
N SER A 125 12.28 7.14 11.90
CA SER A 125 11.76 8.42 11.48
C SER A 125 10.28 8.57 11.82
N LEU A 126 9.91 9.60 12.57
CA LEU A 126 8.53 10.06 12.75
C LEU A 126 8.37 11.38 12.00
N PHE A 127 7.35 11.46 11.16
CA PHE A 127 6.94 12.63 10.41
C PHE A 127 5.50 12.97 10.78
N LEU A 128 5.30 14.16 11.35
CA LEU A 128 3.95 14.69 11.62
C LEU A 128 3.40 15.36 10.36
N ASN A 129 2.17 15.05 9.98
CA ASN A 129 1.50 15.73 8.88
C ASN A 129 1.07 17.13 9.32
N ASN A 130 1.24 18.13 8.46
CA ASN A 130 0.88 19.51 8.78
C ASN A 130 -0.54 19.90 8.29
N GLY A 131 -1.30 18.95 7.72
CA GLY A 131 -2.65 19.16 7.17
C GLY A 131 -2.68 19.89 5.82
N ASP A 132 -1.51 20.09 5.21
CA ASP A 132 -1.36 20.75 3.89
C ASP A 132 -0.59 19.89 2.87
N GLY A 133 -0.44 18.59 3.16
CA GLY A 133 0.32 17.63 2.36
C GLY A 133 1.84 17.72 2.56
N THR A 134 2.30 18.52 3.53
CA THR A 134 3.71 18.54 3.96
C THR A 134 3.87 17.94 5.35
N PHE A 135 5.10 17.49 5.65
CA PHE A 135 5.41 16.84 6.91
C PHE A 135 6.58 17.50 7.65
N SER A 136 6.53 17.39 8.98
CA SER A 136 7.55 17.87 9.90
C SER A 136 8.23 16.70 10.62
N ALA A 137 9.56 16.64 10.59
CA ALA A 137 10.30 15.62 11.31
C ALA A 137 10.16 15.81 12.84
N ALA A 138 9.80 14.73 13.55
CA ALA A 138 9.48 14.77 14.98
C ALA A 138 10.13 13.66 15.82
N SER A 139 10.97 12.78 15.22
CA SER A 139 11.53 11.60 15.92
C SER A 139 12.19 11.92 17.24
N ALA A 140 13.12 12.88 17.25
CA ALA A 140 13.91 13.23 18.43
C ALA A 140 13.05 13.91 19.52
N SER A 141 12.09 14.75 19.13
CA SER A 141 11.18 15.39 20.08
C SER A 141 10.19 14.39 20.70
N ALA A 142 9.79 13.37 19.94
CA ALA A 142 8.93 12.30 20.42
C ALA A 142 9.69 11.19 21.16
N GLY A 143 11.03 11.17 21.07
CA GLY A 143 11.88 10.15 21.70
C GLY A 143 11.74 8.76 21.07
N VAL A 144 11.48 8.71 19.77
CA VAL A 144 11.28 7.46 18.99
C VAL A 144 12.40 7.21 17.97
N ASP A 145 13.49 7.99 18.05
CA ASP A 145 14.69 7.95 17.22
C ASP A 145 15.69 6.86 17.65
N ASP A 146 15.20 5.66 17.95
CA ASP A 146 16.06 4.50 18.27
C ASP A 146 16.96 4.16 17.08
N ASP A 147 18.27 4.03 17.33
CA ASP A 147 19.32 3.75 16.35
C ASP A 147 19.60 2.25 16.15
N GLY A 148 18.80 1.40 16.80
CA GLY A 148 18.83 -0.04 16.63
C GLY A 148 18.18 -0.50 15.32
N PRO A 149 18.47 -1.74 14.87
CA PRO A 149 17.90 -2.25 13.63
C PRO A 149 16.39 -2.49 13.77
N GLY A 150 15.60 -1.63 13.13
CA GLY A 150 14.17 -1.81 12.89
C GLY A 150 13.91 -2.69 11.68
N THR A 151 12.83 -3.48 11.68
CA THR A 151 12.50 -4.42 10.57
C THR A 151 11.06 -4.36 10.11
N SER A 152 10.15 -4.00 11.00
CA SER A 152 8.73 -3.85 10.71
C SER A 152 8.12 -2.89 11.71
N ALA A 153 7.02 -2.26 11.32
CA ALA A 153 6.20 -1.47 12.20
C ALA A 153 4.73 -1.81 11.92
N SER A 154 3.90 -1.69 12.94
CA SER A 154 2.45 -1.88 12.83
C SER A 154 1.77 -0.94 13.80
N LEU A 155 0.67 -0.32 13.37
CA LEU A 155 -0.20 0.45 14.24
C LEU A 155 -1.49 -0.32 14.50
N LEU A 156 -2.00 -0.26 15.72
CA LEU A 156 -3.32 -0.79 16.08
C LEU A 156 -4.28 0.40 16.19
N HIS A 157 -5.36 0.36 15.41
CA HIS A 157 -6.45 1.34 15.45
C HIS A 157 -7.61 0.79 16.28
#